data_AF-A0A3M3KFH2-F1
#
_entry.id   AF-A0A3M3KFH2-F1
#
_cell.length_a   1.000
_cell.length_b   1.000
_cell.length_c   1.000
_cell.angle_alpha   90.00
_cell.angle_beta   90.00
_cell.angle_gamma   90.00
#
_symmetry.space_group_name_H-M   'P 1'
#
loop_
_entity.id
_entity.type
_entity.pdbx_description
1 polymer ?
#
loop_
_entity_poly.entity_id
_entity_poly.type
_entity_poly.pdbx_seq_one_letter_code
_entity_poly.pdbx_strand_id
1 'polypeptide(L)'
;YAVAPGARAVVKKPAALPFGQPVNGLEIVTKRCIFTPLNNFAEEAGCPECRREVGEALFDSLEDWMPGHTDNFTCPECRHEDDINGFLFLDACGFSNLGFIFNNWLDAGFTQSFLDDFAERLDRPVSCVQVRL
;
A
#
# COMPACT_ATOMS: atom_id res chain seq x y z
N TYR A 1 -3.31 -17.85 5.06
CA TYR A 1 -2.64 -18.46 6.24
C TYR A 1 -3.28 -17.93 7.52
N ALA A 2 -3.72 -18.76 8.47
CA ALA A 2 -4.38 -18.29 9.70
C ALA A 2 -3.40 -17.58 10.65
N VAL A 3 -3.92 -16.71 11.53
CA VAL A 3 -3.12 -16.04 12.57
C VAL A 3 -2.51 -17.04 13.55
N ALA A 4 -1.23 -16.88 13.87
CA ALA A 4 -0.48 -17.72 14.81
C ALA A 4 -0.03 -16.92 16.05
N PRO A 5 0.30 -17.56 17.18
CA PRO A 5 0.69 -16.87 18.42
C PRO A 5 1.82 -15.83 18.27
N GLY A 6 2.75 -16.05 17.33
CA GLY A 6 3.84 -15.11 17.01
C GLY A 6 3.37 -13.72 16.55
N ALA A 7 2.14 -13.58 16.05
CA ALA A 7 1.56 -12.30 15.64
C ALA A 7 1.55 -11.26 16.77
N ARG A 8 1.52 -11.70 18.04
CA ARG A 8 1.56 -10.81 19.21
C ARG A 8 2.83 -9.97 19.30
N ALA A 9 3.93 -10.40 18.66
CA ALA A 9 5.21 -9.70 18.70
C ALA A 9 5.33 -8.55 17.69
N VAL A 10 4.43 -8.47 16.70
CA VAL A 10 4.56 -7.56 15.56
C VAL A 10 3.48 -6.47 15.50
N VAL A 11 2.59 -6.44 16.50
CA VAL A 11 1.46 -5.49 16.57
C VAL A 11 1.50 -4.64 17.84
N LYS A 12 0.93 -3.44 17.77
CA LYS A 12 0.83 -2.48 18.87
C LYS A 12 -0.19 -2.92 19.91
N LYS A 13 -1.27 -3.61 19.50
CA LYS A 13 -2.36 -4.07 20.38
C LYS A 13 -2.60 -5.57 20.22
N PRO A 14 -1.82 -6.44 20.91
CA PRO A 14 -1.95 -7.89 20.78
C PRO A 14 -3.31 -8.46 21.17
N ALA A 15 -4.06 -7.76 22.03
CA ALA A 15 -5.41 -8.15 22.43
C ALA A 15 -6.47 -7.93 21.34
N ALA A 16 -6.18 -7.09 20.33
CA ALA A 16 -7.07 -6.81 19.21
C ALA A 16 -6.82 -7.74 18.00
N LEU A 17 -5.92 -8.72 18.11
CA LEU A 17 -5.68 -9.71 17.06
C LEU A 17 -6.91 -10.63 16.88
N PRO A 18 -7.29 -10.99 15.65
CA PRO A 18 -8.51 -11.74 15.34
C PRO A 18 -8.39 -13.26 15.61
N PHE A 19 -7.78 -13.66 16.72
CA PHE A 19 -7.68 -15.08 17.10
C PHE A 19 -9.06 -15.71 17.22
N GLY A 20 -9.24 -16.87 16.58
CA GLY A 20 -10.51 -17.62 16.61
C GLY A 20 -11.61 -17.05 15.71
N GLN A 21 -11.39 -15.92 15.03
CA GLN A 21 -12.36 -15.42 14.04
C GLN A 21 -12.31 -16.24 12.75
N PRO A 22 -13.43 -16.40 12.02
CA PRO A 22 -13.46 -17.15 10.76
C PRO A 22 -12.53 -16.58 9.67
N VAL A 23 -12.38 -15.26 9.64
CA VAL A 23 -11.51 -14.54 8.72
C VAL A 23 -10.47 -13.81 9.55
N ASN A 24 -9.25 -14.33 9.57
CA ASN A 24 -8.16 -13.81 10.41
C ASN A 24 -6.78 -13.92 9.75
N GLY A 25 -6.77 -14.34 8.49
CA GLY A 25 -5.58 -14.83 7.83
C GLY A 25 -4.89 -13.81 6.95
N LEU A 26 -3.65 -14.14 6.61
CA LEU A 26 -2.88 -13.51 5.55
C LEU A 26 -3.29 -14.04 4.18
N GLU A 27 -3.60 -13.12 3.28
CA GLU A 27 -3.68 -13.33 1.84
C GLU A 27 -2.48 -12.68 1.15
N ILE A 28 -1.98 -13.35 0.11
CA ILE A 28 -0.83 -12.87 -0.67
C ILE A 28 -1.33 -12.60 -2.09
N VAL A 29 -1.18 -11.37 -2.54
CA VAL A 29 -1.47 -10.94 -3.91
C VAL A 29 -0.16 -10.94 -4.67
N THR A 30 -0.10 -11.67 -5.78
CA THR A 30 1.11 -11.77 -6.65
C THR A 30 0.87 -11.25 -8.07
N LYS A 31 -0.26 -10.55 -8.26
CA LYS A 31 -0.64 -9.90 -9.52
C LYS A 31 -0.63 -8.38 -9.32
N ARG A 32 -0.48 -7.63 -10.42
CA ARG A 32 -0.58 -6.17 -10.42
C ARG A 32 -1.92 -5.75 -9.78
N CYS A 33 -1.84 -4.88 -8.78
CA CYS A 33 -2.96 -4.48 -7.95
C CYS A 33 -2.73 -3.07 -7.39
N ILE A 34 -3.82 -2.33 -7.24
CA ILE A 34 -3.85 -1.01 -6.62
C ILE A 34 -4.32 -1.21 -5.18
N PHE A 35 -3.52 -0.75 -4.22
CA PHE A 35 -3.83 -0.80 -2.80
C PHE A 35 -4.13 0.61 -2.30
N THR A 36 -5.41 0.91 -2.04
CA THR A 36 -5.88 2.20 -1.53
C THR A 36 -6.79 2.00 -0.32
N PRO A 37 -6.97 3.04 0.52
CA PRO A 37 -8.08 3.07 1.47
C PRO A 37 -9.41 2.88 0.73
N LEU A 38 -10.34 2.10 1.31
CA LEU A 38 -11.64 1.88 0.68
C LEU A 38 -12.57 3.10 0.78
N ASN A 39 -12.45 3.88 1.86
CA ASN A 39 -13.34 4.99 2.17
C ASN A 39 -12.56 6.31 2.19
N ASN A 40 -13.12 7.34 1.58
CA ASN A 40 -12.59 8.72 1.57
C ASN A 40 -11.13 8.82 1.09
N PHE A 41 -10.73 8.01 0.10
CA PHE A 41 -9.42 8.19 -0.54
C PHE A 41 -9.41 9.53 -1.29
N ALA A 42 -8.41 10.37 -1.05
CA ALA A 42 -8.39 11.72 -1.60
C ALA A 42 -8.21 11.77 -3.12
N GLU A 43 -7.62 10.73 -3.73
CA GLU A 43 -7.25 10.71 -5.16
C GLU A 43 -6.38 11.93 -5.55
N GLU A 44 -5.61 12.45 -4.59
CA GLU A 44 -4.67 13.55 -4.78
C GLU A 44 -3.23 13.02 -4.83
N ALA A 45 -2.47 13.50 -5.82
CA ALA A 45 -1.06 13.20 -5.93
C ALA A 45 -0.25 14.42 -6.36
N GLY A 46 0.96 14.57 -5.82
CA GLY A 46 1.88 15.64 -6.13
C GLY A 46 3.12 15.15 -6.88
N CYS A 47 3.60 15.96 -7.84
CA CYS A 47 4.90 15.70 -8.46
C CYS A 47 6.03 16.01 -7.45
N PRO A 48 7.02 15.10 -7.26
CA PRO A 48 8.12 15.33 -6.33
C PRO A 48 9.04 16.49 -6.76
N GLU A 49 9.10 16.75 -8.07
CA GLU A 49 9.97 17.77 -8.68
C GLU A 49 9.31 19.16 -8.66
N CYS A 50 8.18 19.34 -9.36
CA CYS A 50 7.56 20.67 -9.51
C CYS A 50 6.54 21.01 -8.42
N ARG A 51 6.22 20.07 -7.53
CA ARG A 51 5.28 20.22 -6.40
C ARG A 51 3.86 20.62 -6.80
N ARG A 52 3.49 20.47 -8.07
CA ARG A 52 2.11 20.64 -8.54
C ARG A 52 1.30 19.38 -8.27
N GLU A 53 0.01 19.58 -8.03
CA GLU A 53 -1.00 18.53 -8.00
C GLU A 53 -1.14 17.94 -9.42
N VAL A 54 -1.13 16.61 -9.52
CA VAL A 54 -1.14 15.81 -10.75
C VAL A 54 -1.99 14.55 -10.61
N GLY A 55 -2.83 14.46 -9.57
CA GLY A 55 -3.61 13.28 -9.21
C GLY A 55 -4.48 12.81 -10.35
N GLU A 56 -5.33 13.68 -10.90
CA GLU A 56 -6.22 13.35 -12.01
C GLU A 56 -5.47 12.66 -13.16
N ALA A 57 -4.39 13.27 -13.64
CA ALA A 57 -3.58 12.70 -14.72
C ALA A 57 -2.86 11.38 -14.32
N LEU A 58 -2.43 11.27 -13.06
CA LEU A 58 -1.79 10.05 -12.55
C LEU A 58 -2.80 8.91 -12.46
N PHE A 59 -3.99 9.14 -11.93
CA PHE A 59 -5.03 8.11 -11.80
C PHE A 59 -5.60 7.71 -13.16
N ASP A 60 -5.73 8.64 -14.11
CA ASP A 60 -6.08 8.31 -15.50
C ASP A 60 -5.04 7.38 -16.16
N SER A 61 -3.74 7.58 -15.87
CA SER A 61 -2.66 6.74 -16.40
C SER A 61 -2.71 5.28 -15.92
N LEU A 62 -3.55 4.97 -14.94
CA LEU A 62 -3.69 3.60 -14.42
C LEU A 62 -4.29 2.64 -15.45
N GLU A 63 -4.95 3.12 -16.50
CA GLU A 63 -5.38 2.29 -17.64
C GLU A 63 -4.19 1.67 -18.40
N ASP A 64 -3.06 2.38 -18.47
CA ASP A 64 -1.82 1.89 -19.06
C ASP A 64 -0.95 1.13 -18.04
N TRP A 65 -1.00 1.54 -16.78
CA TRP A 65 -0.29 0.84 -15.72
C TRP A 65 -0.91 -0.55 -15.47
N MET A 66 -2.22 -0.69 -15.28
CA MET A 66 -2.86 -1.97 -14.94
C MET A 66 -2.47 -3.16 -15.86
N PRO A 67 -2.41 -3.03 -17.21
CA PRO A 67 -2.03 -4.12 -18.11
C PRO A 67 -0.52 -4.43 -18.13
N GLY A 68 0.33 -3.64 -17.49
CA GLY A 68 1.78 -3.87 -17.50
C GLY A 68 2.57 -3.08 -18.53
N HIS A 69 1.99 -2.04 -19.16
CA HIS A 69 2.68 -1.30 -20.21
C HIS A 69 3.83 -0.42 -19.68
N THR A 70 3.70 0.05 -18.46
CA THR A 70 4.68 0.91 -17.77
C THR A 70 4.63 0.69 -16.25
N ASP A 71 5.73 0.98 -15.56
CA ASP A 71 5.78 1.19 -14.10
C ASP A 71 5.91 2.67 -13.72
N ASN A 72 6.15 3.52 -14.72
CA ASN A 72 6.45 4.93 -14.55
C ASN A 72 5.26 5.82 -14.89
N PHE A 73 5.23 7.01 -14.29
CA PHE A 73 4.35 8.11 -14.64
C PHE A 73 5.17 9.36 -14.98
N THR A 74 4.78 10.08 -16.04
CA THR A 74 5.42 11.34 -16.45
C THR A 74 4.54 12.51 -16.05
N CYS A 75 5.06 13.39 -15.20
CA CYS A 75 4.38 14.62 -14.80
C CYS A 75 4.04 15.51 -16.01
N PRO A 76 2.76 15.87 -16.25
CA PRO A 76 2.37 16.69 -17.39
C PRO A 76 2.88 18.14 -17.30
N GLU A 77 3.16 18.61 -16.09
CA GLU A 77 3.54 20.00 -15.81
C GLU A 77 5.02 20.28 -16.05
N CYS A 78 5.90 19.33 -15.71
CA CYS A 78 7.35 19.52 -15.77
C CYS A 78 8.11 18.43 -16.53
N ARG A 79 7.42 17.37 -16.97
CA ARG A 79 7.98 16.20 -17.67
C ARG A 79 8.98 15.38 -16.87
N HIS A 80 8.97 15.52 -15.54
CA HIS A 80 9.66 14.58 -14.66
C HIS A 80 8.99 13.21 -14.76
N GLU A 81 9.77 12.17 -15.04
CA GLU A 81 9.32 10.78 -15.09
C GLU A 81 9.96 10.02 -13.93
N ASP A 82 9.14 9.25 -13.21
CA ASP A 82 9.59 8.38 -12.12
C ASP A 82 8.65 7.16 -12.02
N ASP A 83 9.03 6.16 -11.22
CA ASP A 83 8.12 5.08 -10.80
C ASP A 83 6.83 5.71 -10.24
N ILE A 84 5.68 5.11 -10.52
CA ILE A 84 4.40 5.64 -10.06
C ILE A 84 4.34 5.80 -8.53
N ASN A 85 5.03 4.94 -7.77
CA ASN A 85 5.14 5.04 -6.32
C ASN A 85 6.12 6.13 -5.83
N GLY A 86 6.89 6.75 -6.74
CA GLY A 86 7.78 7.88 -6.46
C GLY A 86 7.04 9.23 -6.34
N PHE A 87 5.76 9.26 -6.72
CA PHE A 87 4.92 10.45 -6.56
C PHE A 87 4.43 10.62 -5.11
N LEU A 88 4.05 11.85 -4.76
CA LEU A 88 3.66 12.20 -3.40
C LEU A 88 2.15 11.97 -3.23
N PHE A 89 1.76 11.04 -2.37
CA PHE A 89 0.36 10.76 -2.08
C PHE A 89 -0.03 11.32 -0.70
N LEU A 90 -1.24 11.89 -0.60
CA LEU A 90 -1.75 12.40 0.67
C LEU A 90 -2.11 11.27 1.64
N ASP A 91 -2.77 10.24 1.11
CA ASP A 91 -3.12 9.02 1.83
C ASP A 91 -2.12 7.91 1.50
N ALA A 92 -1.94 6.98 2.43
CA ALA A 92 -1.16 5.78 2.18
C ALA A 92 -1.83 4.92 1.09
N CYS A 93 -1.19 4.82 -0.08
CA CYS A 93 -1.55 3.89 -1.14
C CYS A 93 -0.30 3.18 -1.69
N GLY A 94 -0.49 2.24 -2.61
CA GLY A 94 0.61 1.57 -3.29
C GLY A 94 0.17 0.86 -4.57
N PHE A 95 1.06 0.89 -5.55
CA PHE A 95 0.89 0.27 -6.85
C PHE A 95 1.93 -0.84 -6.98
N SER A 96 1.50 -2.10 -6.90
CA SER A 96 2.44 -3.21 -6.77
C SER A 96 1.90 -4.49 -7.41
N ASN A 97 2.81 -5.40 -7.77
CA ASN A 97 2.51 -6.78 -8.12
C ASN A 97 2.60 -7.73 -6.91
N LEU A 98 3.00 -7.23 -5.74
CA LEU A 98 3.09 -7.98 -4.50
C LEU A 98 2.36 -7.23 -3.37
N GLY A 99 1.41 -7.90 -2.72
CA GLY A 99 0.69 -7.37 -1.57
C GLY A 99 0.41 -8.42 -0.50
N PHE A 100 0.33 -7.97 0.75
CA PHE A 100 0.05 -8.81 1.92
C PHE A 100 -1.18 -8.26 2.64
N ILE A 101 -2.31 -8.95 2.54
CA ILE A 101 -3.57 -8.52 3.15
C ILE A 101 -3.77 -9.28 4.46
N PHE A 102 -3.79 -8.54 5.57
CA PHE A 102 -3.99 -9.09 6.91
C PHE A 102 -5.43 -8.86 7.36
N ASN A 103 -6.29 -9.86 7.09
CA ASN A 103 -7.73 -9.70 7.26
C ASN A 103 -8.14 -9.58 8.74
N ASN A 104 -8.86 -8.50 9.07
CA ASN A 104 -9.31 -8.15 10.43
C ASN A 104 -8.19 -7.82 11.43
N TRP A 105 -7.02 -7.37 10.95
CA TRP A 105 -5.90 -6.97 11.82
C TRP A 105 -5.83 -5.47 12.09
N LEU A 106 -6.73 -4.67 11.49
CA LEU A 106 -6.66 -3.21 11.50
C LEU A 106 -6.49 -2.64 12.91
N ASP A 107 -7.30 -3.09 13.87
CA ASP A 107 -7.27 -2.58 15.24
C ASP A 107 -6.01 -3.00 16.00
N ALA A 108 -5.37 -4.12 15.62
CA ALA A 108 -4.12 -4.56 16.23
C ALA A 108 -2.97 -3.61 15.88
N GLY A 109 -2.91 -3.19 14.60
CA GLY A 109 -1.94 -2.23 14.05
C GLY A 109 -0.48 -2.69 14.12
N PHE A 110 0.25 -2.67 13.01
CA PHE A 110 1.67 -3.07 13.00
C PHE A 110 2.58 -2.10 13.78
N THR A 111 3.64 -2.63 14.39
CA THR A 111 4.73 -1.81 14.91
C THR A 111 5.60 -1.31 13.76
N GLN A 112 6.25 -0.15 13.95
CA GLN A 112 7.15 0.38 12.92
C GLN A 112 8.35 -0.55 12.70
N SER A 113 8.93 -1.09 13.79
CA SER A 113 10.05 -2.04 13.70
C SER A 113 9.73 -3.27 12.86
N PHE A 114 8.50 -3.79 12.92
CA PHE A 114 8.09 -4.90 12.08
C PHE A 114 8.02 -4.49 10.61
N LEU A 115 7.47 -3.31 10.30
CA LEU A 115 7.41 -2.80 8.93
C LEU A 115 8.82 -2.58 8.35
N ASP A 116 9.74 -2.05 9.16
CA ASP A 116 11.14 -1.82 8.77
C ASP A 116 11.86 -3.16 8.50
N ASP A 117 11.79 -4.13 9.43
CA ASP A 117 12.35 -5.48 9.26
C ASP A 117 11.74 -6.20 8.04
N PHE A 118 10.45 -5.98 7.79
CA PHE A 118 9.73 -6.58 6.67
C PHE A 118 10.19 -5.98 5.34
N ALA A 119 10.36 -4.66 5.26
CA ALA A 119 10.90 -3.98 4.10
C ALA A 119 12.35 -4.41 3.81
N GLU A 120 13.19 -4.52 4.84
CA GLU A 120 14.57 -5.01 4.72
C GLU A 120 14.61 -6.44 4.15
N ARG A 121 13.77 -7.34 4.66
CA ARG A 121 13.72 -8.73 4.16
C ARG A 121 13.22 -8.86 2.73
N LEU A 122 12.36 -7.94 2.29
CA LEU A 122 11.89 -7.89 0.91
C LEU A 122 12.86 -7.18 -0.03
N ASP A 123 13.88 -6.50 0.50
CA ASP A 123 14.79 -5.63 -0.24
C ASP A 123 14.03 -4.59 -1.09
N ARG A 124 12.91 -4.09 -0.55
CA ARG A 124 11.98 -3.17 -1.23
C ARG A 124 11.26 -2.28 -0.22
N PRO A 125 10.92 -1.02 -0.57
CA PRO A 125 10.06 -0.18 0.25
C PRO A 125 8.67 -0.80 0.42
N VAL A 126 8.05 -0.57 1.57
CA VAL A 126 6.72 -1.11 1.92
C VAL A 126 5.80 0.05 2.28
N SER A 127 4.61 0.08 1.66
CA SER A 127 3.52 0.97 2.03
C SER A 127 2.48 0.21 2.87
N CYS A 128 2.14 0.72 4.06
CA CYS A 128 1.13 0.13 4.93
C CYS A 128 -0.21 0.84 4.72
N VAL A 129 -1.08 0.24 3.89
CA VAL A 129 -2.42 0.76 3.60
C VAL A 129 -3.43 0.22 4.61
N GLN A 130 -4.21 1.11 5.23
CA GLN A 130 -5.26 0.74 6.19
C GLN A 130 -6.62 0.77 5.52
N VAL A 131 -7.32 -0.37 5.54
CA VAL A 131 -8.64 -0.51 4.94
C VAL A 131 -9.68 -0.78 6.03
N ARG A 132 -10.70 0.09 6.13
CA ARG A 132 -11.92 -0.15 6.90
C ARG A 132 -13.03 -0.54 5.94
N LEU A 133 -13.59 -1.73 6.13
CA LEU A 133 -14.80 -2.20 5.47
C LEU A 133 -16.05 -1.59 6.10
#